data_AF-A0A8H7E4M3-F1
#
_entry.id   AF-A0A8H7E4M3-F1
#
_cell.length_a   1.000
_cell.length_b   1.000
_cell.length_c   1.000
_cell.angle_alpha   90.00
_cell.angle_beta   90.00
_cell.angle_gamma   90.00
#
_symmetry.space_group_name_H-M   'P 1'
#
loop_
_entity.id
_entity.type
_entity.pdbx_description
1 polymer ?
#
loop_
_entity_poly.entity_id
_entity_poly.type
_entity_poly.pdbx_seq_one_letter_code
_entity_poly.pdbx_strand_id
1 'polypeptide(L)'
;MALSQATANADTSSWSSLQANPTLMSNVRINMLSASTTAWLTSVLTALDAKDLSAYTSFMAPQVSLQFNNSPAIVGIDAARSFLSQYWTTFGSLRHEELNVYGTETNLVHEALNHYTGLDGRKVTVRAVAWIDRDEEGRIEGLRVYADLSKLWSQEGQEEAD
;
A
#
# COMPACT_ATOMS: atom_id res chain seq x y z
N MET A 1 31.83 34.35 -27.51
CA MET A 1 31.92 33.88 -26.11
C MET A 1 31.45 32.45 -26.08
N ALA A 2 32.29 31.54 -25.59
CA ALA A 2 32.01 30.12 -25.49
C ALA A 2 31.85 29.70 -24.01
N LEU A 3 30.97 28.71 -23.82
CA LEU A 3 30.95 27.66 -22.78
C LEU A 3 30.74 28.03 -21.31
N SER A 4 29.66 27.48 -20.73
CA SER A 4 29.75 26.42 -19.71
C SER A 4 28.38 25.81 -19.39
N GLN A 5 28.26 24.49 -19.58
CA GLN A 5 27.15 23.62 -19.19
C GLN A 5 27.27 23.16 -17.72
N ALA A 6 26.17 22.64 -17.15
CA ALA A 6 26.05 21.37 -16.39
C ALA A 6 24.75 21.40 -15.55
N THR A 7 23.63 20.82 -16.00
CA THR A 7 23.17 19.41 -15.90
C THR A 7 22.79 18.93 -14.49
N ALA A 8 21.53 18.55 -14.33
CA ALA A 8 21.15 17.28 -13.69
C ALA A 8 19.82 16.81 -14.33
N ASN A 9 19.94 15.97 -15.35
CA ASN A 9 18.85 15.11 -15.82
C ASN A 9 18.68 14.00 -14.77
N ALA A 10 17.55 13.96 -14.08
CA ALA A 10 17.10 12.73 -13.45
C ALA A 10 16.42 11.90 -14.54
N ASP A 11 17.12 10.86 -14.96
CA ASP A 11 16.66 9.85 -15.90
C ASP A 11 15.39 9.16 -15.35
N THR A 12 14.24 9.41 -15.97
CA THR A 12 12.95 8.80 -15.62
C THR A 12 12.71 7.47 -16.34
N SER A 13 13.71 6.92 -17.04
CA SER A 13 13.51 5.79 -17.94
C SER A 13 13.61 4.38 -17.33
N SER A 14 13.65 4.23 -15.99
CA SER A 14 13.71 2.90 -15.36
C SER A 14 12.39 2.35 -14.77
N TRP A 15 11.24 2.99 -14.99
CA TRP A 15 9.97 2.56 -14.37
C TRP A 15 8.99 1.84 -15.32
N SER A 16 9.43 1.47 -16.52
CA SER A 16 8.55 0.97 -17.59
C SER A 16 8.12 -0.51 -17.49
N SER A 17 8.27 -1.18 -16.33
CA SER A 17 7.83 -2.57 -16.16
C SER A 17 6.90 -2.84 -14.98
N LEU A 18 6.51 -1.81 -14.20
CA LEU A 18 5.32 -1.91 -13.36
C LEU A 18 4.14 -1.55 -14.25
N GLN A 19 3.48 -2.55 -14.83
CA GLN A 19 2.19 -2.33 -15.47
C GLN A 19 1.30 -1.65 -14.43
N ALA A 20 1.04 -0.35 -14.63
CA ALA A 20 0.03 0.39 -13.88
C ALA A 20 -1.23 -0.47 -13.90
N ASN A 21 -1.62 -0.99 -12.74
CA ASN A 21 -2.83 -1.78 -12.61
C ASN A 21 -3.99 -0.84 -12.95
N PRO A 22 -4.63 -0.95 -14.14
CA PRO A 22 -5.48 0.11 -14.69
C PRO A 22 -6.80 0.27 -13.94
N THR A 23 -6.94 -0.37 -12.78
CA THR A 23 -8.18 -0.51 -12.00
C THR A 23 -8.11 0.05 -10.58
N LEU A 24 -6.93 0.40 -10.05
CA LEU A 24 -6.78 0.84 -8.65
C LEU A 24 -7.72 2.00 -8.31
N MET A 25 -7.69 3.06 -9.11
CA MET A 25 -8.47 4.28 -8.88
C MET A 25 -9.76 4.36 -9.73
N SER A 26 -10.10 3.34 -10.51
CA SER A 26 -11.19 3.43 -11.51
C SER A 26 -12.58 3.57 -10.89
N ASN A 27 -12.75 3.08 -9.66
CA ASN A 27 -14.03 3.06 -8.95
C ASN A 27 -14.12 4.12 -7.86
N VAL A 28 -13.15 5.04 -7.80
CA VAL A 28 -13.11 6.10 -6.80
C VAL A 28 -14.24 7.09 -7.03
N ARG A 29 -15.11 7.23 -6.03
CA ARG A 29 -16.24 8.16 -6.05
C ARG A 29 -15.85 9.55 -5.56
N ILE A 30 -14.99 9.61 -4.54
CA ILE A 30 -14.50 10.86 -3.95
C ILE A 30 -12.98 10.79 -3.91
N ASN A 31 -12.33 11.82 -4.44
CA ASN A 31 -10.89 12.02 -4.30
C ASN A 31 -10.63 13.47 -3.92
N MET A 32 -10.18 13.70 -2.68
CA MET A 32 -9.84 15.04 -2.17
C MET A 32 -8.37 15.45 -2.44
N LEU A 33 -7.56 14.56 -2.99
CA LEU A 33 -6.13 14.80 -3.19
C LEU A 33 -5.85 15.51 -4.51
N SER A 34 -4.72 16.21 -4.56
CA SER A 34 -4.13 16.66 -5.82
C SER A 34 -3.81 15.49 -6.76
N ALA A 35 -3.62 15.78 -8.06
CA ALA A 35 -3.20 14.78 -9.03
C ALA A 35 -1.83 14.16 -8.67
N SER A 36 -0.89 14.94 -8.13
CA SER A 36 0.42 14.44 -7.72
C SER A 36 0.33 13.49 -6.53
N THR A 37 -0.47 13.80 -5.52
CA THR A 37 -0.61 12.91 -4.35
C THR A 37 -1.46 11.69 -4.67
N THR A 38 -2.42 11.81 -5.59
CA THR A 38 -3.13 10.68 -6.18
C THR A 38 -2.16 9.71 -6.88
N ALA A 39 -1.25 10.23 -7.70
CA ALA A 39 -0.25 9.40 -8.39
C ALA A 39 0.75 8.77 -7.41
N TRP A 40 1.13 9.50 -6.36
CA TRP A 40 1.94 8.95 -5.27
C TRP A 40 1.24 7.80 -4.55
N LEU A 41 -0.02 7.98 -4.12
CA LEU A 41 -0.80 6.93 -3.45
C LEU A 41 -0.96 5.71 -4.35
N THR A 42 -1.23 5.93 -5.64
CA THR A 42 -1.30 4.85 -6.64
C THR A 42 0.01 4.06 -6.71
N SER A 43 1.17 4.73 -6.61
CA SER A 43 2.48 4.08 -6.62
C SER A 43 2.72 3.28 -5.35
N VAL A 44 2.34 3.82 -4.19
CA VAL A 44 2.40 3.12 -2.90
C VAL A 44 1.57 1.83 -2.94
N LEU A 45 0.31 1.92 -3.41
CA LEU A 45 -0.59 0.78 -3.49
C LEU A 45 -0.16 -0.24 -4.54
N THR A 46 0.43 0.21 -5.65
CA THR A 46 0.99 -0.70 -6.67
C THR A 46 2.12 -1.53 -6.10
N ALA A 47 3.04 -0.91 -5.35
CA ALA A 47 4.13 -1.63 -4.68
C ALA A 47 3.59 -2.63 -3.63
N LEU A 48 2.56 -2.24 -2.88
CA LEU A 48 1.88 -3.10 -1.90
C LEU A 48 1.19 -4.31 -2.57
N ASP A 49 0.42 -4.10 -3.63
CA ASP A 49 -0.27 -5.16 -4.38
C ASP A 49 0.72 -6.16 -4.99
N ALA A 50 1.87 -5.66 -5.45
CA ALA A 50 2.97 -6.49 -5.95
C ALA A 50 3.75 -7.22 -4.84
N LYS A 51 3.48 -6.92 -3.57
CA LYS A 51 4.31 -7.34 -2.41
C LYS A 51 5.79 -7.02 -2.59
N ASP A 52 6.10 -5.92 -3.27
CA ASP A 52 7.47 -5.45 -3.45
C ASP A 52 7.93 -4.75 -2.17
N LEU A 53 8.60 -5.49 -1.29
CA LEU A 53 9.01 -5.00 0.02
C LEU A 53 9.98 -3.83 -0.10
N SER A 54 10.88 -3.88 -1.08
CA SER A 54 11.88 -2.84 -1.30
C SER A 54 11.21 -1.56 -1.78
N ALA A 55 10.36 -1.65 -2.81
CA ALA A 55 9.64 -0.49 -3.33
C ALA A 55 8.68 0.08 -2.28
N TYR A 56 7.89 -0.75 -1.61
CA TYR A 56 6.90 -0.30 -0.63
C TYR A 56 7.55 0.40 0.57
N THR A 57 8.65 -0.16 1.10
CA THR A 57 9.34 0.44 2.25
C THR A 57 10.17 1.67 1.87
N SER A 58 10.42 1.93 0.57
CA SER A 58 11.05 3.17 0.11
C SER A 58 10.18 4.41 0.32
N PHE A 59 8.86 4.23 0.44
CA PHE A 59 7.92 5.30 0.73
C PHE A 59 7.82 5.63 2.23
N MET A 60 8.49 4.91 3.12
CA MET A 60 8.33 5.04 4.57
C MET A 60 9.45 5.85 5.22
N ALA A 61 9.11 6.61 6.25
CA ALA A 61 10.05 7.33 7.09
C ALA A 61 10.88 6.35 7.96
N PRO A 62 12.11 6.72 8.38
CA PRO A 62 12.92 5.86 9.26
C PRO A 62 12.23 5.46 10.57
N GLN A 63 11.40 6.34 11.13
CA GLN A 63 10.64 6.13 12.37
C GLN A 63 9.16 5.81 12.13
N VAL A 64 8.83 5.21 10.97
CA VAL A 64 7.45 4.86 10.63
C VAL A 64 6.77 4.04 11.73
N SER A 65 5.51 4.38 12.01
CA SER A 65 4.64 3.63 12.91
C SER A 65 3.54 2.94 12.11
N LEU A 66 3.54 1.61 12.08
CA LEU A 66 2.49 0.80 11.47
C LEU A 66 1.58 0.20 12.54
N GLN A 67 0.27 0.31 12.38
CA GLN A 67 -0.70 -0.29 13.29
C GLN A 67 -1.80 -1.00 12.51
N PHE A 68 -2.10 -2.24 12.92
CA PHE A 68 -3.15 -3.07 12.31
C PHE A 68 -4.23 -3.37 13.35
N ASN A 69 -5.43 -2.84 13.12
CA ASN A 69 -6.55 -2.88 14.05
C ASN A 69 -6.10 -2.48 15.48
N ASN A 70 -6.34 -3.34 16.47
CA ASN A 70 -6.03 -3.10 17.88
C ASN A 70 -4.64 -3.61 18.29
N SER A 71 -3.80 -4.07 17.34
CA SER A 71 -2.47 -4.56 17.67
C SER A 71 -1.56 -3.42 18.14
N PRO A 72 -0.53 -3.71 18.96
CA PRO A 72 0.52 -2.75 19.25
C PRO A 72 1.17 -2.21 17.96
N ALA A 73 1.57 -0.95 17.98
CA ALA A 73 2.25 -0.34 16.85
C ALA A 73 3.65 -0.96 16.63
N ILE A 74 3.99 -1.18 15.36
CA ILE A 74 5.32 -1.56 14.90
C ILE A 74 6.04 -0.27 14.56
N VAL A 75 7.11 0.04 15.29
CA VAL A 75 7.81 1.33 15.18
C VAL A 75 9.22 1.12 14.63
N GLY A 76 9.56 1.90 13.61
CA GLY A 76 10.86 1.92 12.95
C GLY A 76 10.91 1.05 11.67
N ILE A 77 11.68 1.52 10.68
CA ILE A 77 11.72 0.91 9.34
C ILE A 77 12.21 -0.53 9.32
N ASP A 78 13.15 -0.91 10.18
CA ASP A 78 13.67 -2.28 10.24
C ASP A 78 12.62 -3.25 10.82
N ALA A 79 11.90 -2.82 11.85
CA ALA A 79 10.80 -3.60 12.42
C ALA A 79 9.65 -3.74 11.41
N ALA A 80 9.31 -2.65 10.70
CA ALA A 80 8.32 -2.66 9.63
C ALA A 80 8.69 -3.63 8.51
N ARG A 81 9.94 -3.60 8.02
CA ARG A 81 10.43 -4.53 6.99
C ARG A 81 10.34 -5.98 7.44
N SER A 82 10.79 -6.28 8.65
CA SER A 82 10.74 -7.63 9.21
C SER A 82 9.31 -8.14 9.30
N PHE A 83 8.40 -7.33 9.86
CA PHE A 83 6.98 -7.68 9.95
C PHE A 83 6.35 -7.91 8.58
N LEU A 84 6.48 -6.97 7.65
CA LEU A 84 5.87 -7.05 6.32
C LEU A 84 6.40 -8.26 5.53
N SER A 85 7.71 -8.56 5.64
CA SER A 85 8.31 -9.71 4.97
C SER A 85 7.68 -11.04 5.41
N GLN A 86 7.28 -11.15 6.68
CA GLN A 86 6.63 -12.35 7.23
C GLN A 86 5.13 -12.31 6.91
N TYR A 87 4.48 -11.18 7.16
CA TYR A 87 3.04 -10.99 6.97
C TYR A 87 2.62 -11.27 5.52
N TRP A 88 3.38 -10.82 4.52
CA TRP A 88 3.02 -11.05 3.13
C TRP A 88 3.18 -12.50 2.65
N THR A 89 3.78 -13.39 3.44
CA THR A 89 3.78 -14.83 3.17
C THR A 89 2.49 -15.53 3.63
N THR A 90 1.63 -14.88 4.42
CA THR A 90 0.43 -15.51 4.99
C THR A 90 -0.78 -15.51 4.07
N PHE A 91 -0.65 -14.99 2.84
CA PHE A 91 -1.67 -14.98 1.80
C PHE A 91 -1.01 -15.05 0.43
N GLY A 92 -1.72 -15.50 -0.60
CA GLY A 92 -1.21 -15.63 -1.96
C GLY A 92 -1.04 -14.29 -2.67
N SER A 93 -2.12 -13.52 -2.79
CA SER A 93 -2.10 -12.21 -3.45
C SER A 93 -3.04 -11.20 -2.80
N LEU A 94 -2.82 -9.92 -3.09
CA LEU A 94 -3.65 -8.79 -2.69
C LEU A 94 -3.81 -7.87 -3.91
N ARG A 95 -5.01 -7.37 -4.10
CA ARG A 95 -5.33 -6.28 -5.02
C ARG A 95 -6.23 -5.27 -4.31
N HIS A 96 -5.88 -3.99 -4.34
CA HIS A 96 -6.78 -2.93 -3.90
C HIS A 96 -7.72 -2.49 -5.03
N GLU A 97 -8.93 -2.13 -4.65
CA GLU A 97 -9.90 -1.40 -5.47
C GLU A 97 -10.40 -0.21 -4.63
N GLU A 98 -9.93 0.98 -4.97
CA GLU A 98 -10.19 2.19 -4.18
C GLU A 98 -11.62 2.69 -4.41
N LEU A 99 -12.28 3.05 -3.31
CA LEU A 99 -13.66 3.53 -3.29
C LEU A 99 -13.75 5.03 -3.00
N ASN A 100 -13.02 5.49 -1.98
CA ASN A 100 -13.02 6.89 -1.58
C ASN A 100 -11.65 7.27 -0.98
N VAL A 101 -11.20 8.48 -1.28
CA VAL A 101 -9.99 9.08 -0.69
C VAL A 101 -10.33 10.46 -0.13
N TYR A 102 -10.12 10.64 1.17
CA TYR A 102 -10.37 11.87 1.92
C TYR A 102 -9.08 12.40 2.53
N GLY A 103 -9.06 13.70 2.86
CA GLY A 103 -7.99 14.33 3.63
C GLY A 103 -7.25 15.41 2.87
N THR A 104 -5.98 15.59 3.22
CA THR A 104 -5.06 16.58 2.66
C THR A 104 -3.87 15.88 2.00
N GLU A 105 -2.94 16.67 1.47
CA GLU A 105 -1.71 16.16 0.85
C GLU A 105 -0.78 15.43 1.84
N THR A 106 -0.92 15.70 3.15
CA THR A 106 -0.06 15.16 4.22
C THR A 106 -0.79 14.17 5.13
N ASN A 107 -2.11 14.28 5.27
CA ASN A 107 -2.91 13.42 6.14
C ASN A 107 -4.12 12.93 5.36
N LEU A 108 -4.13 11.66 4.99
CA LEU A 108 -5.13 11.11 4.10
C LEU A 108 -5.67 9.78 4.60
N VAL A 109 -6.89 9.50 4.16
CA VAL A 109 -7.60 8.26 4.45
C VAL A 109 -8.11 7.72 3.15
N HIS A 110 -7.86 6.44 2.90
CA HIS A 110 -8.42 5.76 1.75
C HIS A 110 -9.24 4.55 2.18
N GLU A 111 -10.43 4.43 1.59
CA GLU A 111 -11.36 3.31 1.74
C GLU A 111 -11.29 2.45 0.49
N ALA A 112 -11.09 1.14 0.67
CA ALA A 112 -10.92 0.21 -0.43
C ALA A 112 -11.67 -1.11 -0.20
N LEU A 113 -11.94 -1.80 -1.31
CA LEU A 113 -12.13 -3.24 -1.31
C LEU A 113 -10.77 -3.90 -1.52
N ASN A 114 -10.36 -4.73 -0.56
CA ASN A 114 -9.13 -5.50 -0.65
C ASN A 114 -9.49 -6.91 -1.08
N HIS A 115 -9.03 -7.31 -2.26
CA HIS A 115 -9.26 -8.63 -2.83
C HIS A 115 -8.04 -9.50 -2.57
N TYR A 116 -8.21 -10.45 -1.66
CA TYR A 116 -7.20 -11.43 -1.31
C TYR A 116 -7.40 -12.74 -2.05
N THR A 117 -6.28 -13.39 -2.38
CA THR A 117 -6.25 -14.83 -2.61
C THR A 117 -5.50 -15.47 -1.45
N GLY A 118 -6.13 -16.40 -0.73
CA GLY A 118 -5.52 -17.19 0.34
C GLY A 118 -4.46 -18.15 -0.20
N LEU A 119 -3.67 -18.75 0.69
CA LEU A 119 -2.68 -19.77 0.31
C LEU A 119 -3.33 -21.06 -0.20
N ASP A 120 -4.58 -21.29 0.18
CA ASP A 120 -5.48 -22.35 -0.30
C ASP A 120 -6.12 -22.03 -1.66
N GLY A 121 -5.84 -20.85 -2.24
CA GLY A 121 -6.44 -20.36 -3.49
C GLY A 121 -7.82 -19.74 -3.33
N ARG A 122 -8.40 -19.72 -2.13
CA ARG A 122 -9.71 -19.11 -1.87
C ARG A 122 -9.66 -17.59 -2.06
N LYS A 123 -10.70 -17.03 -2.65
CA LYS A 123 -10.81 -15.59 -2.86
C LYS A 123 -11.68 -14.95 -1.79
N VAL A 124 -11.16 -13.92 -1.13
CA VAL A 124 -11.87 -13.18 -0.08
C VAL A 124 -11.77 -11.69 -0.38
N THR A 125 -12.92 -11.01 -0.40
CA THR A 125 -12.96 -9.54 -0.49
C THR A 125 -13.35 -8.98 0.87
N VAL A 126 -12.55 -8.04 1.37
CA VAL A 126 -12.83 -7.34 2.63
C VAL A 126 -12.88 -5.84 2.40
N ARG A 127 -13.63 -5.13 3.25
CA ARG A 127 -13.54 -3.67 3.32
C ARG A 127 -12.36 -3.29 4.21
N ALA A 128 -11.58 -2.33 3.76
CA ALA A 128 -10.46 -1.80 4.51
C ALA A 128 -10.47 -0.28 4.48
N VAL A 129 -9.96 0.32 5.55
CA VAL A 129 -9.64 1.75 5.62
C VAL A 129 -8.23 1.88 6.14
N ALA A 130 -7.40 2.69 5.48
CA ALA A 130 -6.09 3.06 6.02
C ALA A 130 -5.95 4.57 6.17
N TRP A 131 -5.44 4.97 7.34
CA TRP A 131 -5.03 6.33 7.65
C TRP A 131 -3.55 6.46 7.43
N ILE A 132 -3.13 7.47 6.68
CA ILE A 132 -1.75 7.75 6.32
C ILE A 132 -1.39 9.17 6.74
N ASP A 133 -0.37 9.29 7.58
CA ASP A 133 0.32 10.55 7.88
C ASP A 133 1.67 10.55 7.16
N ARG A 134 2.02 11.70 6.57
CA ARG A 134 3.28 11.90 5.85
C ARG A 134 4.16 12.93 6.55
N ASP A 135 5.45 12.64 6.61
CA ASP A 135 6.47 13.57 7.12
C ASP A 135 6.70 14.75 6.15
N GLU A 136 7.57 15.68 6.54
CA GLU A 136 7.90 16.86 5.74
C GLU A 136 8.57 16.50 4.38
N GLU A 137 9.21 15.33 4.29
CA GLU A 137 9.75 14.80 3.03
C GLU A 137 8.71 14.04 2.19
N GLY A 138 7.47 13.93 2.67
CA GLY A 138 6.36 13.27 1.99
C GLY A 138 6.40 11.74 2.08
N ARG A 139 7.16 11.16 3.02
CA ARG A 139 7.20 9.72 3.31
C ARG A 139 6.15 9.37 4.36
N ILE A 140 5.70 8.13 4.39
CA ILE A 140 4.75 7.62 5.39
C ILE A 140 5.45 7.58 6.75
N GLU A 141 4.99 8.41 7.70
CA GLU A 141 5.41 8.36 9.10
C GLU A 141 4.42 7.58 9.97
N GLY A 142 3.13 7.56 9.59
CA GLY A 142 2.08 6.86 10.31
C GLY A 142 1.16 6.11 9.35
N LEU A 143 0.93 4.83 9.62
CA LEU A 143 -0.05 4.01 8.91
C LEU A 143 -0.92 3.26 9.92
N ARG A 144 -2.23 3.48 9.90
CA ARG A 144 -3.20 2.70 10.69
C ARG A 144 -4.20 2.04 9.75
N VAL A 145 -4.21 0.72 9.72
CA VAL A 145 -5.07 -0.08 8.84
C VAL A 145 -6.15 -0.77 9.65
N TYR A 146 -7.39 -0.64 9.20
CA TYR A 146 -8.56 -1.26 9.79
C TYR A 146 -9.23 -2.17 8.76
N ALA A 147 -9.26 -3.46 9.04
CA ALA A 147 -9.91 -4.47 8.19
C ALA A 147 -10.21 -5.73 9.02
N ASP A 148 -11.36 -6.34 8.78
CA ASP A 148 -11.67 -7.67 9.30
C ASP A 148 -11.16 -8.74 8.32
N LEU A 149 -10.06 -9.39 8.69
CA LEU A 149 -9.42 -10.47 7.93
C LEU A 149 -9.76 -11.86 8.47
N SER A 150 -10.70 -11.99 9.41
CA SER A 150 -11.09 -13.28 10.01
C SER A 150 -11.40 -14.33 8.94
N LYS A 151 -12.13 -13.93 7.89
CA LYS A 151 -12.46 -14.82 6.77
C LYS A 151 -11.25 -15.26 5.97
N LEU A 152 -10.16 -14.50 5.89
CA LEU A 152 -8.97 -14.92 5.16
C LEU A 152 -8.28 -16.12 5.80
N TRP A 153 -8.37 -16.25 7.13
CA TRP A 153 -7.71 -17.30 7.91
C TRP A 153 -8.68 -18.28 8.57
N SER A 154 -9.99 -18.16 8.36
CA SER A 154 -10.95 -19.16 8.84
C SER A 154 -10.78 -20.49 8.08
N GLN A 155 -10.86 -21.60 8.82
CA GLN A 155 -10.75 -22.96 8.29
C GLN A 155 -12.08 -23.53 7.74
N GLU A 156 -13.12 -22.69 7.58
CA GLU A 156 -14.50 -23.09 7.24
C GLU A 156 -14.71 -23.65 5.81
N GLY A 157 -13.72 -24.34 5.24
CA GLY A 157 -13.81 -25.06 3.98
C GLY A 157 -12.88 -26.28 3.87
N GLN A 158 -12.27 -26.73 4.97
CA GLN A 158 -11.36 -27.89 4.99
C GLN A 158 -12.02 -29.21 5.44
N GLU A 159 -13.30 -29.23 5.81
CA GLU A 159 -13.95 -30.40 6.44
C GLU A 159 -14.80 -31.29 5.51
N GLU A 160 -14.83 -31.10 4.19
CA GLU A 160 -15.70 -31.88 3.28
C GLU A 160 -14.97 -32.87 2.35
N ALA A 161 -13.87 -33.46 2.82
CA ALA A 161 -13.23 -34.57 2.13
C ALA A 161 -12.59 -35.56 3.11
N ASP A 162 -13.42 -36.38 3.77
CA ASP A 162 -13.06 -37.70 4.30
C ASP A 162 -14.24 -38.67 4.18
#